data_AF-A0AAW0WA00-F1
#
_entry.id   AF-A0AAW0WA00-F1
#
_cell.length_a   1.000
_cell.length_b   1.000
_cell.length_c   1.000
_cell.angle_alpha   90.00
_cell.angle_beta   90.00
_cell.angle_gamma   90.00
#
_symmetry.space_group_name_H-M   'P 1'
#
loop_
_entity.id
_entity.type
_entity.pdbx_description
1 polymer ?
#
loop_
_entity_poly.entity_id
_entity_poly.type
_entity_poly.pdbx_seq_one_letter_code
_entity_poly.pdbx_strand_id
1 'polypeptide(L)'
;MRDMCYYYSQLGTDERSEFLIHMATSLSTNHQAVQELIQQKPQADTNSVDLDAQLLIWEDRLRHAVQPPHHWVFSQVSRLSGGVKFLVDMRQDLLSTLFSKTLDPSNSAALKTLDSTLRELLSLWFTVGLLNVQRITWESPCNMLQKVSEYEAVHPVRNWTDLKRRVGPYRRCFIFTHSCMPKEPLVVLHIFLTNEIPDSMAKILQTSRSSSIDETSVSKDSEDPSLINTAIFYSITSTQKGLQVMLTYSQKQR
;
A
#
# COMPACT_ATOMS: atom_id res chain seq x y z
N MET A 1 -5.63 22.17 2.49
CA MET A 1 -5.21 20.77 2.29
C MET A 1 -3.73 20.57 2.54
N ARG A 2 -2.82 21.31 1.88
CA ARG A 2 -1.37 21.20 2.16
C ARG A 2 -1.03 21.45 3.63
N ASP A 3 -1.62 22.48 4.22
CA ASP A 3 -1.38 22.81 5.64
C ASP A 3 -1.87 21.72 6.58
N MET A 4 -2.98 21.05 6.25
CA MET A 4 -3.49 19.91 7.01
C MET A 4 -2.52 18.72 6.94
N CYS A 5 -2.01 18.38 5.75
CA CYS A 5 -1.01 17.32 5.60
C CYS A 5 0.28 17.65 6.35
N TYR A 6 0.72 18.91 6.27
CA TYR A 6 1.89 19.39 7.01
C TYR A 6 1.66 19.28 8.51
N TYR A 7 0.55 19.81 9.02
CA TYR A 7 0.18 19.70 10.43
C TYR A 7 0.16 18.25 10.91
N TYR A 8 -0.53 17.36 10.20
CA TYR A 8 -0.59 15.93 10.53
C TYR A 8 0.80 15.28 10.60
N SER A 9 1.72 15.66 9.70
CA SER A 9 3.08 15.12 9.69
C SER A 9 3.89 15.47 10.94
N GLN A 10 3.58 16.58 11.60
CA GLN A 10 4.26 17.05 12.81
C GLN A 10 3.70 16.40 14.09
N LEU A 11 2.52 15.78 14.02
CA LEU A 11 1.87 15.17 15.17
C LEU A 11 2.58 13.89 15.62
N GLY A 12 2.61 13.69 16.94
CA GLY A 12 2.99 12.42 17.57
C GLY A 12 1.95 11.32 17.37
N THR A 13 2.27 10.07 17.72
CA THR A 13 1.39 8.91 17.50
C THR A 13 0.01 9.05 18.17
N ASP A 14 -0.03 9.56 19.40
CA ASP A 14 -1.28 9.75 20.14
C ASP A 14 -2.12 10.88 19.54
N GLU A 15 -1.48 12.01 19.23
CA GLU A 15 -2.12 13.16 18.57
C GLU A 15 -2.67 12.80 17.17
N ARG A 16 -1.97 11.95 16.41
CA ARG A 16 -2.47 11.43 15.13
C ARG A 16 -3.72 10.58 15.32
N SER A 17 -3.77 9.76 16.37
CA SER A 17 -4.94 8.96 16.70
C SER A 17 -6.14 9.84 17.04
N GLU A 18 -5.94 10.89 17.85
CA GLU A 18 -6.97 11.88 18.16
C GLU A 18 -7.43 12.64 16.91
N PHE A 19 -6.51 13.06 16.05
CA PHE A 19 -6.83 13.70 14.78
C PHE A 19 -7.69 12.82 13.88
N LEU A 20 -7.36 11.53 13.79
CA LEU A 20 -8.13 10.55 12.99
C LEU A 20 -9.53 10.34 13.55
N ILE A 21 -9.68 10.23 14.87
CA ILE A 21 -10.98 10.14 15.53
C ILE A 21 -11.81 11.40 15.27
N HIS A 22 -11.19 12.58 15.42
CA HIS A 22 -11.86 13.84 15.16
C HIS A 22 -12.29 13.94 13.69
N MET A 23 -11.44 13.57 12.73
CA MET A 23 -11.80 13.54 11.31
C MET A 23 -12.95 12.56 11.03
N ALA A 24 -12.89 11.35 11.60
CA ALA A 24 -13.91 10.32 11.39
C ALA A 24 -15.29 10.75 11.91
N THR A 25 -15.33 11.48 13.02
CA THR A 25 -16.58 11.91 13.67
C THR A 25 -17.10 13.24 13.11
N SER A 26 -16.26 14.26 12.99
CA SER A 26 -16.64 15.60 12.51
C SER A 26 -16.97 15.64 11.01
N LEU A 27 -16.30 14.81 10.21
CA LEU A 27 -16.54 14.69 8.76
C LEU A 27 -17.28 13.40 8.43
N SER A 28 -18.19 12.98 9.31
CA SER A 28 -19.10 11.85 9.09
C SER A 28 -20.31 12.25 8.24
N THR A 29 -21.07 11.26 7.77
CA THR A 29 -22.30 11.47 7.02
C THR A 29 -23.32 12.23 7.86
N ASN A 30 -23.95 13.26 7.29
CA ASN A 30 -25.04 13.98 7.96
C ASN A 30 -26.32 13.12 7.97
N HIS A 31 -26.53 12.39 9.07
CA HIS A 31 -27.66 11.47 9.21
C HIS A 31 -29.02 12.16 9.12
N GLN A 32 -29.14 13.41 9.59
CA GLN A 32 -30.38 14.16 9.50
C GLN A 32 -30.73 14.50 8.04
N ALA A 33 -29.76 15.02 7.28
CA ALA A 33 -29.96 15.34 5.87
C ALA A 33 -30.32 14.08 5.04
N VAL A 34 -29.70 12.93 5.35
CA VAL A 34 -30.05 11.65 4.71
C VAL A 34 -31.49 11.24 5.03
N GLN A 35 -31.93 11.36 6.28
CA GLN A 35 -33.30 11.03 6.68
C GLN A 35 -34.35 11.93 5.98
N GLU A 36 -34.10 13.23 5.92
CA GLU A 36 -34.96 14.19 5.22
C GLU A 36 -35.09 13.84 3.73
N LEU A 37 -33.98 13.45 3.08
CA LEU A 37 -33.99 13.05 1.67
C LEU A 37 -34.72 11.72 1.43
N ILE A 38 -34.62 10.77 2.37
CA ILE A 38 -35.36 9.49 2.29
C ILE A 38 -36.88 9.73 2.33
N GLN A 39 -37.34 10.70 3.12
CA GLN A 39 -38.77 11.06 3.19
C GLN A 39 -39.29 11.69 1.89
N GLN A 40 -38.40 12.24 1.06
CA GLN A 40 -38.73 12.87 -0.22
C GLN A 40 -38.69 11.88 -1.41
N LYS A 41 -38.67 10.57 -1.16
CA LYS A 41 -38.65 9.58 -2.23
C LYS A 41 -39.89 9.74 -3.14
N PRO A 42 -39.71 9.90 -4.48
CA PRO A 42 -40.82 9.95 -5.43
C PRO A 42 -41.74 8.72 -5.32
N GLN A 43 -43.06 8.96 -5.36
CA GLN A 43 -44.09 7.92 -5.30
C GLN A 43 -44.95 7.95 -6.56
N ALA A 44 -45.58 6.82 -6.87
CA ALA A 44 -46.38 6.67 -8.08
C ALA A 44 -47.72 7.42 -7.97
N ASP A 45 -47.74 8.68 -8.39
CA ASP A 45 -48.97 9.42 -8.66
C ASP A 45 -49.17 9.57 -10.18
N THR A 46 -49.99 8.68 -10.74
CA THR A 46 -50.70 8.72 -12.04
C THR A 46 -49.97 9.04 -13.37
N ASN A 47 -48.66 9.25 -13.46
CA ASN A 47 -47.93 9.30 -14.73
C ASN A 47 -46.59 8.54 -14.67
N SER A 48 -46.57 7.32 -15.20
CA SER A 48 -45.46 6.36 -15.07
C SER A 48 -44.17 6.73 -15.79
N VAL A 49 -44.22 7.62 -16.80
CA VAL A 49 -43.03 7.98 -17.60
C VAL A 49 -42.10 8.96 -16.88
N ASP A 50 -42.61 9.76 -15.94
CA ASP A 50 -41.82 10.75 -15.19
C ASP A 50 -41.27 10.19 -13.86
N LEU A 51 -41.91 9.13 -13.33
CA LEU A 51 -41.50 8.51 -12.06
C LEU A 51 -40.09 7.91 -12.15
N ASP A 52 -39.76 7.19 -13.22
CA ASP A 52 -38.45 6.56 -13.39
C ASP A 52 -37.33 7.61 -13.43
N ALA A 53 -37.55 8.72 -14.14
CA ALA A 53 -36.58 9.82 -14.21
C ALA A 53 -36.40 10.49 -12.83
N GLN A 54 -37.50 10.73 -12.11
CA GLN A 54 -37.45 11.29 -10.75
C GLN A 54 -36.74 10.36 -9.77
N LEU A 55 -36.95 9.05 -9.87
CA LEU A 55 -36.27 8.04 -9.04
C LEU A 55 -34.76 8.06 -9.29
N LEU A 56 -34.31 8.10 -10.55
CA LEU A 56 -32.88 8.18 -10.87
C LEU A 56 -32.21 9.44 -10.30
N ILE A 57 -32.88 10.60 -10.38
CA ILE A 57 -32.38 11.85 -9.80
C ILE A 57 -32.33 11.76 -8.27
N TRP A 58 -33.35 11.18 -7.65
CA TRP A 58 -33.39 10.97 -6.20
C TRP A 58 -32.30 10.00 -5.73
N GLU A 59 -32.07 8.89 -6.45
CA GLU A 59 -31.01 7.93 -6.17
C GLU A 59 -29.62 8.56 -6.25
N ASP A 60 -29.38 9.42 -7.25
CA ASP A 60 -28.12 10.15 -7.37
C ASP A 60 -27.92 11.15 -6.22
N ARG A 61 -28.97 11.89 -5.83
CA ARG A 61 -28.92 12.76 -4.64
C ARG A 61 -28.65 11.96 -3.37
N LEU A 62 -29.29 10.81 -3.21
CA LEU A 62 -29.11 9.94 -2.06
C LEU A 62 -27.67 9.44 -1.99
N ARG A 63 -27.10 9.01 -3.12
CA ARG A 63 -25.69 8.60 -3.23
C ARG A 63 -24.74 9.70 -2.75
N HIS A 64 -24.95 10.94 -3.16
CA HIS A 64 -24.15 12.08 -2.71
C HIS A 64 -24.36 12.39 -1.23
N ALA A 65 -25.60 12.29 -0.71
CA ALA A 65 -25.91 12.58 0.68
C ALA A 65 -25.34 11.55 1.66
N VAL A 66 -25.29 10.26 1.29
CA VAL A 66 -24.72 9.21 2.14
C VAL A 66 -23.18 9.20 2.12
N GLN A 67 -22.57 9.80 1.10
CA GLN A 67 -21.12 9.88 0.98
C GLN A 67 -20.56 10.82 2.07
N PRO A 68 -19.64 10.34 2.92
CA PRO A 68 -19.13 11.16 4.01
C PRO A 68 -18.19 12.27 3.50
N PRO A 69 -18.20 13.47 4.11
CA PRO A 69 -17.34 14.59 3.71
C PRO A 69 -15.83 14.28 3.66
N HIS A 70 -15.34 13.35 4.50
CA HIS A 70 -13.92 12.95 4.46
C HIS A 70 -13.52 12.30 3.12
N HIS A 71 -14.45 11.70 2.36
CA HIS A 71 -14.19 11.22 0.99
C HIS A 71 -13.65 12.34 0.09
N TRP A 72 -14.29 13.52 0.16
CA TRP A 72 -13.86 14.68 -0.61
C TRP A 72 -12.47 15.14 -0.15
N VAL A 73 -12.20 15.17 1.16
CA VAL A 73 -10.87 15.52 1.71
C VAL A 73 -9.79 14.60 1.14
N PHE A 74 -9.98 13.29 1.19
CA PHE A 74 -9.04 12.32 0.62
C PHE A 74 -8.84 12.52 -0.89
N SER A 75 -9.92 12.80 -1.61
CA SER A 75 -9.86 13.10 -3.05
C SER A 75 -9.08 14.40 -3.36
N GLN A 76 -9.15 15.42 -2.48
CA GLN A 76 -8.32 16.62 -2.63
C GLN A 76 -6.85 16.33 -2.31
N VAL A 77 -6.58 15.56 -1.25
CA VAL A 77 -5.24 15.22 -0.81
C VAL A 77 -4.52 14.39 -1.89
N SER A 78 -5.20 13.46 -2.55
CA SER A 78 -4.59 12.61 -3.59
C SER A 78 -4.08 13.40 -4.80
N ARG A 79 -4.60 14.60 -5.06
CA ARG A 79 -4.13 15.50 -6.12
C ARG A 79 -2.85 16.26 -5.78
N LEU A 80 -2.42 16.23 -4.52
CA LEU A 80 -1.17 16.85 -4.10
C LEU A 80 0.02 15.98 -4.54
N SER A 81 1.16 16.61 -4.79
CA SER A 81 2.42 15.88 -4.99
C SER A 81 2.75 15.06 -3.74
N GLY A 82 2.87 13.74 -3.89
CA GLY A 82 3.06 12.82 -2.76
C GLY A 82 1.80 12.53 -1.95
N GLY A 83 0.63 13.05 -2.37
CA GLY A 83 -0.63 12.92 -1.64
C GLY A 83 -1.10 11.47 -1.48
N VAL A 84 -0.91 10.63 -2.51
CA VAL A 84 -1.25 9.20 -2.41
C VAL A 84 -0.40 8.50 -1.34
N LYS A 85 0.90 8.79 -1.28
CA LYS A 85 1.79 8.25 -0.23
C LYS A 85 1.36 8.70 1.16
N PHE A 86 1.02 9.98 1.31
CA PHE A 86 0.47 10.50 2.55
C PHE A 86 -0.79 9.74 3.00
N LEU A 87 -1.72 9.45 2.07
CA LEU A 87 -2.94 8.71 2.40
C LEU A 87 -2.68 7.24 2.76
N VAL A 88 -1.67 6.62 2.13
CA VAL A 88 -1.21 5.27 2.53
C VAL A 88 -0.64 5.29 3.95
N ASP A 89 0.18 6.28 4.29
CA ASP A 89 0.75 6.41 5.64
C ASP A 89 -0.33 6.73 6.68
N MET A 90 -1.25 7.63 6.36
CA MET A 90 -2.40 7.95 7.19
C MET A 90 -3.29 6.73 7.43
N ARG A 91 -3.48 5.86 6.42
CA ARG A 91 -4.21 4.59 6.59
C ARG A 91 -3.44 3.62 7.48
N GLN A 92 -2.10 3.58 7.41
CA GLN A 92 -1.32 2.79 8.35
C GLN A 92 -1.56 3.24 9.80
N ASP A 93 -1.52 4.54 10.06
CA ASP A 93 -1.77 5.11 11.38
C ASP A 93 -3.22 4.80 11.83
N LEU A 94 -4.21 4.92 10.94
CA LEU A 94 -5.60 4.54 11.18
C LEU A 94 -5.77 3.06 11.57
N LEU A 95 -5.11 2.15 10.87
CA LEU A 95 -5.13 0.73 11.21
C LEU A 95 -4.53 0.50 12.60
N SER A 96 -3.42 1.17 12.93
CA SER A 96 -2.83 1.11 14.27
C SER A 96 -3.79 1.61 15.35
N THR A 97 -4.50 2.72 15.13
CA THR A 97 -5.52 3.22 16.06
C THR A 97 -6.69 2.24 16.20
N LEU A 98 -7.17 1.64 15.11
CA LEU A 98 -8.26 0.66 15.12
C LEU A 98 -7.92 -0.63 15.88
N PHE A 99 -6.67 -1.06 15.87
CA PHE A 99 -6.21 -2.25 16.60
C PHE A 99 -5.90 -1.97 18.09
N SER A 100 -6.02 -0.72 18.55
CA SER A 100 -5.84 -0.38 19.96
C SER A 100 -6.99 -0.93 20.82
N LYS A 101 -6.65 -1.51 21.98
CA LYS A 101 -7.62 -2.13 22.91
C LYS A 101 -8.48 -1.12 23.68
N THR A 102 -8.15 0.16 23.64
CA THR A 102 -8.75 1.21 24.46
C THR A 102 -9.83 2.04 23.73
N LEU A 103 -10.17 1.66 22.50
CA LEU A 103 -11.04 2.46 21.64
C LEU A 103 -12.54 2.24 21.98
N ASP A 104 -13.24 3.33 22.25
CA ASP A 104 -14.70 3.32 22.46
C ASP A 104 -15.46 2.77 21.23
N PRO A 105 -16.56 2.00 21.40
CA PRO A 105 -17.31 1.43 20.28
C PRO A 105 -17.82 2.45 19.25
N SER A 106 -18.22 3.66 19.68
CA SER A 106 -18.72 4.69 18.75
C SER A 106 -17.61 5.24 17.86
N ASN A 107 -16.45 5.53 18.44
CA ASN A 107 -15.24 5.93 17.72
C ASN A 107 -14.73 4.81 16.81
N SER A 108 -14.83 3.55 17.25
CA SER A 108 -14.51 2.38 16.42
C SER A 108 -15.36 2.31 15.16
N ALA A 109 -16.68 2.54 15.27
CA ALA A 109 -17.58 2.56 14.12
C ALA A 109 -17.22 3.69 13.14
N ALA A 110 -16.99 4.91 13.64
CA ALA A 110 -16.60 6.04 12.82
C ALA A 110 -15.26 5.81 12.08
N LEU A 111 -14.25 5.30 12.78
CA LEU A 111 -12.94 5.00 12.19
C LEU A 111 -13.00 3.87 11.16
N LYS A 112 -13.88 2.87 11.34
CA LYS A 112 -14.11 1.83 10.32
C LYS A 112 -14.72 2.40 9.04
N THR A 113 -15.64 3.36 9.15
CA THR A 113 -16.19 4.07 7.98
C THR A 113 -15.11 4.89 7.27
N LEU A 114 -14.24 5.56 8.05
CA LEU A 114 -13.08 6.28 7.51
C LEU A 114 -12.12 5.33 6.76
N ASP A 115 -11.80 4.16 7.34
CA ASP A 115 -10.95 3.14 6.69
C ASP A 115 -11.61 2.59 5.43
N SER A 116 -12.92 2.29 5.45
CA SER A 116 -13.59 1.80 4.25
C SER A 116 -13.50 2.79 3.09
N THR A 117 -13.71 4.08 3.37
CA THR A 117 -13.60 5.14 2.37
C THR A 117 -12.18 5.26 1.82
N LEU A 118 -11.15 5.26 2.67
CA LEU A 118 -9.75 5.24 2.22
C LEU A 118 -9.42 3.99 1.42
N ARG A 119 -9.92 2.83 1.87
CA ARG A 119 -9.69 1.54 1.25
C ARG A 119 -10.32 1.48 -0.15
N GLU A 120 -11.50 2.02 -0.34
CA GLU A 120 -12.13 2.12 -1.65
C GLU A 120 -11.33 3.02 -2.59
N LEU A 121 -10.96 4.22 -2.15
CA LEU A 121 -10.18 5.17 -2.96
C LEU A 121 -8.81 4.63 -3.36
N LEU A 122 -8.05 4.10 -2.40
CA LEU A 122 -6.75 3.52 -2.64
C LEU A 122 -6.89 2.27 -3.56
N SER A 123 -7.98 1.50 -3.50
CA SER A 123 -8.16 0.33 -4.38
C SER A 123 -8.34 0.72 -5.85
N LEU A 124 -9.01 1.85 -6.10
CA LEU A 124 -9.16 2.41 -7.45
C LEU A 124 -7.83 2.94 -7.97
N TRP A 125 -7.03 3.56 -7.10
CA TRP A 125 -5.74 4.12 -7.50
C TRP A 125 -4.65 3.06 -7.69
N PHE A 126 -4.66 1.95 -6.93
CA PHE A 126 -3.66 0.88 -6.99
C PHE A 126 -4.16 -0.33 -7.79
N THR A 127 -4.50 -0.11 -9.06
CA THR A 127 -4.85 -1.21 -9.97
C THR A 127 -3.58 -1.93 -10.43
N VAL A 128 -3.62 -3.28 -10.52
CA VAL A 128 -2.46 -4.13 -10.88
C VAL A 128 -1.81 -3.71 -12.22
N GLY A 129 -2.60 -3.22 -13.18
CA GLY A 129 -2.11 -2.75 -14.48
C GLY A 129 -1.23 -1.49 -14.45
N LEU A 130 -1.12 -0.83 -13.29
CA LEU A 130 -0.29 0.37 -13.09
C LEU A 130 0.97 0.09 -12.26
N LEU A 131 1.23 -1.20 -11.96
CA LEU A 131 2.45 -1.61 -11.28
C LEU A 131 3.59 -1.80 -12.29
N ASN A 132 4.72 -1.17 -11.99
CA ASN A 132 5.95 -1.30 -12.77
C ASN A 132 6.93 -2.20 -12.03
N VAL A 133 7.43 -3.22 -12.72
CA VAL A 133 8.51 -4.08 -12.22
C VAL A 133 9.85 -3.47 -12.59
N GLN A 134 10.74 -3.31 -11.62
CA GLN A 134 12.10 -2.82 -11.82
C GLN A 134 13.11 -3.80 -11.22
N ARG A 135 14.18 -4.09 -11.95
CA ARG A 135 15.32 -4.84 -11.42
C ARG A 135 16.20 -3.88 -10.62
N ILE A 136 16.52 -4.26 -9.39
CA ILE A 136 17.49 -3.57 -8.55
C ILE A 136 18.83 -4.28 -8.66
N THR A 137 19.86 -3.48 -8.96
CA THR A 137 21.27 -3.86 -9.09
C THR A 137 22.12 -2.94 -8.21
N TRP A 138 23.42 -3.22 -8.10
CA TRP A 138 24.34 -2.35 -7.36
C TRP A 138 24.49 -0.95 -7.98
N GLU A 139 24.13 -0.78 -9.26
CA GLU A 139 24.14 0.49 -9.98
C GLU A 139 22.84 1.30 -9.79
N SER A 140 21.83 0.71 -9.13
CA SER A 140 20.57 1.40 -8.87
C SER A 140 20.75 2.57 -7.92
N PRO A 141 19.89 3.61 -7.98
CA PRO A 141 19.97 4.77 -7.10
C PRO A 141 20.05 4.39 -5.62
N CYS A 142 20.95 5.04 -4.87
CA CYS A 142 21.22 4.73 -3.46
C CYS A 142 19.96 4.80 -2.58
N ASN A 143 19.07 5.76 -2.85
CA ASN A 143 17.80 5.89 -2.14
C ASN A 143 16.88 4.67 -2.31
N MET A 144 16.92 3.99 -3.46
CA MET A 144 16.15 2.76 -3.69
C MET A 144 16.78 1.57 -2.96
N LEU A 145 18.11 1.46 -3.01
CA LEU A 145 18.87 0.44 -2.26
C LEU A 145 18.64 0.57 -0.75
N GLN A 146 18.61 1.80 -0.22
CA GLN A 146 18.29 2.08 1.17
C GLN A 146 16.89 1.58 1.54
N LYS A 147 15.86 1.90 0.75
CA LYS A 147 14.50 1.42 1.00
C LYS A 147 14.36 -0.10 0.93
N VAL A 148 15.03 -0.74 -0.03
CA VAL A 148 15.08 -2.21 -0.11
C VAL A 148 15.70 -2.81 1.16
N SER A 149 16.75 -2.18 1.69
CA SER A 149 17.39 -2.61 2.94
C SER A 149 16.51 -2.38 4.18
N GLU A 150 15.87 -1.21 4.28
CA GLU A 150 15.02 -0.82 5.41
C GLU A 150 13.73 -1.63 5.48
N TYR A 151 13.15 -1.97 4.33
CA TYR A 151 11.88 -2.68 4.27
C TYR A 151 12.00 -4.19 4.28
N GLU A 152 13.21 -4.77 4.27
CA GLU A 152 13.38 -6.22 4.32
C GLU A 152 12.90 -6.79 5.67
N ALA A 153 11.74 -7.45 5.65
CA ALA A 153 11.07 -7.94 6.84
C ALA A 153 11.35 -9.41 7.16
N VAL A 154 11.81 -10.20 6.19
CA VAL A 154 12.05 -11.64 6.38
C VAL A 154 13.47 -11.87 6.92
N HIS A 155 14.47 -11.20 6.32
CA HIS A 155 15.87 -11.37 6.70
C HIS A 155 16.62 -10.04 6.72
N PRO A 156 16.65 -9.34 7.87
CA PRO A 156 17.26 -8.01 7.98
C PRO A 156 18.64 -7.94 7.32
N VAL A 157 18.82 -6.93 6.48
CA VAL A 157 20.10 -6.66 5.82
C VAL A 157 21.08 -6.18 6.88
N ARG A 158 22.24 -6.84 6.96
CA ARG A 158 23.20 -6.59 8.06
C ARG A 158 24.05 -5.34 7.84
N ASN A 159 24.47 -5.11 6.60
CA ASN A 159 25.35 -4.02 6.19
C ASN A 159 25.34 -3.86 4.66
N TRP A 160 26.03 -2.84 4.14
CA TRP A 160 26.12 -2.57 2.69
C TRP A 160 26.76 -3.69 1.88
N THR A 161 27.72 -4.42 2.46
CA THR A 161 28.34 -5.57 1.80
C THR A 161 27.35 -6.73 1.66
N ASP A 162 26.42 -6.92 2.61
CA ASP A 162 25.30 -7.85 2.48
C ASP A 162 24.34 -7.41 1.37
N LEU A 163 23.95 -6.13 1.34
CA LEU A 163 23.09 -5.61 0.28
C LEU A 163 23.70 -5.79 -1.11
N LYS A 164 24.99 -5.44 -1.30
CA LYS A 164 25.72 -5.62 -2.56
C LYS A 164 25.65 -7.05 -3.06
N ARG A 165 25.80 -8.02 -2.16
CA ARG A 165 25.70 -9.45 -2.50
C ARG A 165 24.29 -9.87 -2.89
N ARG A 166 23.26 -9.35 -2.20
CA ARG A 166 21.84 -9.64 -2.50
C ARG A 166 21.36 -9.09 -3.85
N VAL A 167 22.07 -8.12 -4.43
CA VAL A 167 21.78 -7.56 -5.76
C VAL A 167 22.85 -7.89 -6.81
N GLY A 168 23.81 -8.75 -6.44
CA GLY A 168 24.96 -9.14 -7.26
C GLY A 168 24.76 -10.44 -8.05
N PRO A 169 25.86 -11.08 -8.48
CA PRO A 169 25.83 -12.34 -9.23
C PRO A 169 25.04 -13.44 -8.51
N TYR A 170 24.36 -14.28 -9.28
CA TYR A 170 23.44 -15.34 -8.84
C TYR A 170 22.29 -14.84 -7.95
N ARG A 171 22.07 -13.53 -7.85
CA ARG A 171 20.95 -12.93 -7.15
C ARG A 171 20.17 -12.02 -8.08
N ARG A 172 18.86 -11.96 -7.90
CA ARG A 172 18.02 -10.94 -8.53
C ARG A 172 17.18 -10.30 -7.44
N CYS A 173 17.16 -8.98 -7.44
CA CYS A 173 16.23 -8.20 -6.65
C CYS A 173 15.28 -7.51 -7.61
N PHE A 174 13.98 -7.72 -7.45
CA PHE A 174 12.96 -7.00 -8.20
C PHE A 174 12.07 -6.25 -7.24
N ILE A 175 11.64 -5.06 -7.65
CA ILE A 175 10.64 -4.29 -6.92
C ILE A 175 9.43 -4.02 -7.80
N PHE A 176 8.26 -3.95 -7.18
CA PHE A 176 7.07 -3.38 -7.79
C PHE A 176 6.93 -1.95 -7.31
N THR A 177 6.84 -1.00 -8.23
CA THR A 177 6.53 0.41 -7.95
C THR A 177 5.20 0.76 -8.59
N HIS A 178 4.62 1.90 -8.20
CA HIS A 178 3.38 2.40 -8.80
C HIS A 178 3.60 3.81 -9.30
N SER A 179 2.98 4.20 -10.41
CA SER A 179 3.17 5.54 -11.01
C SER A 179 2.82 6.68 -10.06
N CYS A 180 1.87 6.48 -9.13
CA CYS A 180 1.53 7.48 -8.10
C CYS A 180 2.51 7.51 -6.90
N MET A 181 3.37 6.50 -6.76
CA MET A 181 4.43 6.41 -5.73
C MET A 181 5.72 5.83 -6.32
N PRO A 182 6.34 6.49 -7.34
CA PRO A 182 7.40 5.90 -8.15
C PRO A 182 8.71 5.68 -7.37
N LYS A 183 8.88 6.42 -6.26
CA LYS A 183 10.05 6.31 -5.37
C LYS A 183 9.82 5.32 -4.23
N GLU A 184 8.67 4.64 -4.18
CA GLU A 184 8.32 3.69 -3.12
C GLU A 184 8.21 2.28 -3.70
N PRO A 185 9.09 1.34 -3.31
CA PRO A 185 8.89 -0.06 -3.65
C PRO A 185 7.71 -0.57 -2.82
N LEU A 186 6.65 -1.07 -3.46
CA LEU A 186 5.48 -1.65 -2.78
C LEU A 186 5.71 -3.11 -2.39
N VAL A 187 6.39 -3.84 -3.26
CA VAL A 187 6.79 -5.23 -3.05
C VAL A 187 8.26 -5.36 -3.40
N VAL A 188 9.02 -6.05 -2.57
CA VAL A 188 10.42 -6.40 -2.80
C VAL A 188 10.52 -7.91 -2.92
N LEU A 189 11.13 -8.39 -4.00
CA LEU A 189 11.39 -9.79 -4.29
C LEU A 189 12.88 -10.04 -4.32
N HIS A 190 13.35 -10.96 -3.48
CA HIS A 190 14.71 -11.46 -3.57
C HIS A 190 14.73 -12.90 -4.09
N ILE A 191 15.52 -13.11 -5.13
CA ILE A 191 15.61 -14.35 -5.87
C ILE A 191 17.06 -14.84 -5.85
N PHE A 192 17.23 -16.13 -5.59
CA PHE A 192 18.49 -16.85 -5.70
C PHE A 192 18.47 -17.73 -6.95
N LEU A 193 19.47 -17.57 -7.82
CA LEU A 193 19.66 -18.37 -9.02
C LEU A 193 20.61 -19.54 -8.70
N THR A 194 20.19 -20.75 -9.01
CA THR A 194 20.87 -21.99 -8.65
C THR A 194 20.53 -23.11 -9.65
N ASN A 195 21.18 -24.25 -9.53
CA ASN A 195 20.94 -25.45 -10.34
C ASN A 195 20.05 -26.50 -9.62
N GLU A 196 19.71 -26.27 -8.36
CA GLU A 196 18.88 -27.17 -7.54
C GLU A 196 18.03 -26.39 -6.53
N ILE A 197 16.93 -26.99 -6.07
CA ILE A 197 16.11 -26.41 -4.99
C ILE A 197 16.87 -26.60 -3.67
N PRO A 198 17.23 -25.52 -2.95
CA PRO A 198 17.97 -25.62 -1.71
C PRO A 198 17.10 -26.23 -0.60
N ASP A 199 17.71 -27.09 0.22
CA ASP A 199 17.07 -27.75 1.36
C ASP A 199 16.90 -26.86 2.59
N SER A 200 17.55 -25.68 2.62
CA SER A 200 17.55 -24.79 3.77
C SER A 200 17.85 -23.34 3.41
N MET A 201 17.26 -22.43 4.17
CA MET A 201 17.52 -21.00 4.02
C MET A 201 18.98 -20.62 4.39
N ALA A 202 19.60 -21.39 5.28
CA ALA A 202 20.98 -21.18 5.67
C ALA A 202 21.93 -21.28 4.47
N LYS A 203 21.74 -22.25 3.56
CA LYS A 203 22.54 -22.36 2.33
C LYS A 203 22.43 -21.12 1.45
N ILE A 204 21.21 -20.60 1.24
CA ILE A 204 20.97 -19.39 0.43
C ILE A 204 21.70 -18.17 1.01
N LEU A 205 21.69 -18.01 2.33
CA LEU A 205 22.33 -16.90 3.05
C LEU A 205 23.84 -17.11 3.31
N GLN A 206 24.35 -18.34 3.21
CA GLN A 206 25.77 -18.68 3.38
C GLN A 206 26.52 -18.69 2.04
N THR A 207 25.88 -19.08 0.93
CA THR A 207 26.46 -18.95 -0.42
C THR A 207 26.82 -17.50 -0.73
N SER A 208 26.10 -16.53 -0.17
CA SER A 208 26.50 -15.12 -0.25
C SER A 208 27.77 -14.83 0.57
N ARG A 209 28.08 -15.58 1.62
CA ARG A 209 29.28 -15.40 2.46
C ARG A 209 30.51 -16.10 1.86
N SER A 210 30.34 -17.21 1.16
CA SER A 210 31.45 -17.97 0.58
C SER A 210 32.15 -17.24 -0.58
N SER A 211 31.54 -16.20 -1.15
CA SER A 211 32.16 -15.33 -2.16
C SER A 211 33.31 -14.45 -1.62
N SER A 212 33.57 -14.47 -0.31
CA SER A 212 34.63 -13.69 0.36
C SER A 212 35.87 -14.50 0.78
N ILE A 213 36.05 -15.73 0.29
CA ILE A 213 37.29 -16.49 0.53
C ILE A 213 37.76 -17.01 -0.83
N ASP A 214 38.95 -16.55 -1.23
CA ASP A 214 39.73 -16.81 -2.45
C ASP A 214 39.76 -15.65 -3.47
N GLU A 215 40.94 -15.02 -3.55
CA GLU A 215 41.28 -13.84 -4.35
C GLU A 215 41.95 -14.18 -5.69
N THR A 216 41.97 -15.44 -6.13
CA THR A 216 42.95 -15.87 -7.16
C THR A 216 42.42 -16.50 -8.44
N SER A 217 41.14 -16.39 -8.81
CA SER A 217 40.73 -16.89 -10.13
C SER A 217 39.38 -16.40 -10.63
N VAL A 218 39.40 -15.79 -11.82
CA VAL A 218 38.28 -15.54 -12.75
C VAL A 218 37.29 -14.47 -12.29
N SER A 219 36.91 -13.60 -13.24
CA SER A 219 36.01 -12.44 -13.10
C SER A 219 34.82 -12.71 -12.17
N LYS A 220 34.90 -12.22 -10.91
CA LYS A 220 33.89 -12.37 -9.85
C LYS A 220 32.49 -11.84 -10.20
N ASP A 221 32.35 -11.16 -11.33
CA ASP A 221 31.11 -10.52 -11.78
C ASP A 221 30.40 -11.25 -12.94
N SER A 222 30.98 -12.33 -13.49
CA SER A 222 30.35 -13.10 -14.58
C SER A 222 29.65 -14.35 -14.06
N GLU A 223 28.37 -14.48 -14.35
CA GLU A 223 27.57 -15.67 -14.04
C GLU A 223 27.74 -16.73 -15.13
N ASP A 224 27.86 -17.99 -14.75
CA ASP A 224 27.80 -19.12 -15.67
C ASP A 224 26.34 -19.56 -15.88
N PRO A 225 25.75 -19.38 -17.08
CA PRO A 225 24.38 -19.79 -17.36
C PRO A 225 24.13 -21.30 -17.22
N SER A 226 25.17 -22.13 -17.37
CA SER A 226 25.04 -23.59 -17.25
C SER A 226 24.71 -24.04 -15.81
N LEU A 227 25.03 -23.20 -14.84
CA LEU A 227 24.75 -23.42 -13.41
C LEU A 227 23.39 -22.84 -12.97
N ILE A 228 22.56 -22.35 -13.90
CA ILE A 228 21.29 -21.68 -13.59
C ILE A 228 20.14 -22.40 -14.31
N ASN A 229 19.39 -23.20 -13.56
CA ASN A 229 18.14 -23.82 -14.06
C ASN A 229 16.93 -23.54 -13.14
N THR A 230 17.17 -23.02 -11.94
CA THR A 230 16.19 -22.84 -10.88
C THR A 230 16.28 -21.42 -10.30
N ALA A 231 15.13 -20.77 -10.15
CA ALA A 231 15.00 -19.46 -9.51
C ALA A 231 14.17 -19.57 -8.22
N ILE A 232 14.80 -19.28 -7.08
CA ILE A 232 14.21 -19.44 -5.75
C ILE A 232 13.85 -18.09 -5.16
N PHE A 233 12.56 -17.84 -4.96
CA PHE A 233 12.07 -16.67 -4.22
C PHE A 233 12.23 -16.92 -2.72
N TYR A 234 13.27 -16.33 -2.11
CA TYR A 234 13.60 -16.57 -0.71
C TYR A 234 13.15 -15.44 0.23
N SER A 235 12.81 -14.27 -0.32
CA SER A 235 12.15 -13.20 0.43
C SER A 235 11.15 -12.47 -0.49
N ILE A 236 9.94 -12.30 0.02
CA ILE A 236 8.86 -11.51 -0.58
C ILE A 236 8.34 -10.60 0.52
N THR A 237 8.59 -9.30 0.38
CA THR A 237 8.16 -8.32 1.39
C THR A 237 7.20 -7.30 0.79
N SER A 238 6.01 -7.18 1.39
CA SER A 238 5.12 -6.04 1.19
C SER A 238 5.52 -4.91 2.13
N THR A 239 5.84 -3.75 1.59
CA THR A 239 6.53 -2.68 2.35
C THR A 239 5.55 -1.67 2.97
N GLN A 240 4.38 -1.48 2.35
CA GLN A 240 3.41 -0.46 2.72
C GLN A 240 2.28 -1.09 3.55
N LYS A 241 2.33 -0.94 4.88
CA LYS A 241 1.30 -1.50 5.76
C LYS A 241 -0.07 -0.89 5.49
N GLY A 242 -0.11 0.39 5.10
CA GLY A 242 -1.33 1.08 4.66
C GLY A 242 -1.99 0.51 3.41
N LEU A 243 -1.34 -0.42 2.68
CA LEU A 243 -1.94 -1.14 1.55
C LEU A 243 -2.36 -2.58 1.91
N GLN A 244 -2.22 -2.99 3.18
CA GLN A 244 -2.67 -4.31 3.63
C GLN A 244 -4.18 -4.51 3.36
N VAL A 245 -4.55 -5.76 3.04
CA VAL A 245 -5.91 -6.23 2.67
C VAL A 245 -6.40 -5.86 1.26
N MET A 246 -5.75 -4.93 0.55
CA MET A 246 -6.16 -4.58 -0.83
C MET A 246 -5.79 -5.62 -1.87
N LEU A 247 -4.58 -6.16 -1.79
CA LEU A 247 -4.03 -7.05 -2.82
C LEU A 247 -4.71 -8.43 -2.85
N THR A 248 -5.47 -8.79 -1.81
CA THR A 248 -6.16 -10.08 -1.73
C THR A 248 -7.46 -10.12 -2.56
N TYR A 249 -8.08 -8.97 -2.84
CA TYR A 249 -9.32 -8.93 -3.62
C TYR A 249 -9.09 -9.18 -5.12
N SER A 250 -7.91 -8.84 -5.65
CA SER A 250 -7.59 -9.05 -7.07
C SER A 250 -7.35 -10.52 -7.43
N GLN A 251 -7.13 -11.40 -6.43
CA GLN A 251 -6.90 -12.84 -6.62
C GLN A 251 -8.17 -13.69 -6.51
N LYS A 252 -9.33 -13.11 -6.15
CA LYS A 252 -10.61 -13.83 -5.99
C LYS A 252 -11.57 -13.70 -7.19
N GLN A 253 -11.15 -13.05 -8.27
CA GLN A 253 -11.94 -12.92 -9.51
C GLN A 253 -11.32 -13.63 -10.72
N ARG A 254 -10.52 -14.69 -10.50
CA ARG A 254 -10.09 -15.61 -11.55
C ARG A 254 -10.30 -17.05 -11.12
#